data_AF-A0A539DU19-F1
#
_entry.id   AF-A0A539DU19-F1
#
_cell.length_a   1.000
_cell.length_b   1.000
_cell.length_c   1.000
_cell.angle_alpha   90.00
_cell.angle_beta   90.00
_cell.angle_gamma   90.00
#
_symmetry.space_group_name_H-M   'P 1'
#
loop_
_entity.id
_entity.type
_entity.pdbx_description
1 polymer ?
#
loop_
_entity_poly.entity_id
_entity_poly.type
_entity_poly.pdbx_seq_one_letter_code
_entity_poly.pdbx_strand_id
1 'polypeptide(L)'
;MRRSIGMAVAAAVGGMTVGVVPVVRGASDAAPSSLVPVPPCRLFDTRPGDDNVGPVATAIGPGGVMVQMVHGQNGNCGVPSDATAVAMNVTAVGGTAASFLTIWPSDAPRPLASSLNWAAGAPPTPNKVDVRLSIDGSFSLFNLAGSVNVIADVVGYYLPAGTGGAGGEVGPQGPKGDTGDTGAAGPAGTTGPPGATGTTGATGLVRQVLLVRRARLG
;
A
#
# COMPACT_ATOMS: atom_id res chain seq x y z
N MET A 1 59.40 -20.84 -57.36
CA MET A 1 58.48 -20.10 -58.25
C MET A 1 57.15 -19.93 -57.54
N ARG A 2 56.61 -18.71 -57.58
CA ARG A 2 55.31 -18.29 -57.04
C ARG A 2 54.15 -19.05 -57.68
N ARG A 3 53.05 -19.27 -56.93
CA ARG A 3 51.65 -19.25 -57.40
C ARG A 3 50.70 -19.36 -56.18
N SER A 4 50.09 -18.24 -55.76
CA SER A 4 48.71 -17.79 -56.10
C SER A 4 47.63 -18.57 -55.33
N ILE A 5 47.09 -18.02 -54.23
CA ILE A 5 45.77 -17.35 -54.11
C ILE A 5 44.57 -18.27 -54.37
N GLY A 6 43.79 -18.51 -53.31
CA GLY A 6 42.42 -19.04 -53.35
C GLY A 6 41.64 -18.49 -52.15
N MET A 7 40.95 -17.37 -52.36
CA MET A 7 40.04 -16.71 -51.43
C MET A 7 38.71 -17.47 -51.44
N ALA A 8 38.27 -18.01 -50.29
CA ALA A 8 36.94 -18.57 -50.12
C ALA A 8 36.10 -17.65 -49.23
N VAL A 9 35.01 -17.17 -49.80
CA VAL A 9 34.00 -16.28 -49.21
C VAL A 9 33.09 -17.08 -48.27
N ALA A 10 32.71 -16.43 -47.17
CA ALA A 10 31.94 -16.97 -46.05
C ALA A 10 30.48 -17.31 -46.39
N ALA A 11 29.92 -18.26 -45.64
CA ALA A 11 28.50 -18.31 -45.30
C ALA A 11 28.38 -18.63 -43.80
N ALA A 12 28.42 -17.58 -42.97
CA ALA A 12 28.10 -17.69 -41.55
C ALA A 12 26.57 -17.65 -41.41
N VAL A 13 25.97 -18.80 -41.11
CA VAL A 13 24.57 -18.91 -40.75
C VAL A 13 24.40 -18.25 -39.38
N GLY A 14 23.77 -17.08 -39.35
CA GLY A 14 23.46 -16.36 -38.12
C GLY A 14 22.46 -17.15 -37.28
N GLY A 15 22.94 -17.89 -36.29
CA GLY A 15 22.11 -18.46 -35.23
C GLY A 15 21.63 -17.33 -34.33
N MET A 16 20.36 -16.96 -34.45
CA MET A 16 19.68 -16.05 -33.55
C MET A 16 19.57 -16.74 -32.19
N THR A 17 20.53 -16.51 -31.30
CA THR A 17 20.40 -16.93 -29.90
C THR A 17 19.31 -16.08 -29.27
N VAL A 18 18.17 -16.70 -28.98
CA VAL A 18 17.16 -16.11 -28.10
C VAL A 18 17.81 -16.03 -26.72
N GLY A 19 18.42 -14.89 -26.43
CA GLY A 19 18.89 -14.57 -25.09
C GLY A 19 17.67 -14.56 -24.18
N VAL A 20 17.57 -15.55 -23.30
CA VAL A 20 16.61 -15.54 -22.21
C VAL A 20 17.05 -14.40 -21.30
N VAL A 21 16.47 -13.22 -21.49
CA VAL A 21 16.58 -12.15 -20.51
C VAL A 21 15.93 -12.70 -19.25
N PRO A 22 16.66 -12.86 -18.11
CA PRO A 22 15.99 -13.19 -16.88
C PRO A 22 15.05 -12.02 -16.58
N VAL A 23 13.74 -12.28 -16.65
CA VAL A 23 12.74 -11.40 -16.05
C VAL A 23 13.08 -11.39 -14.56
N VAL A 24 13.79 -10.35 -14.12
CA VAL A 24 13.87 -10.01 -12.70
C VAL A 24 12.43 -9.77 -12.30
N ARG A 25 11.85 -10.70 -11.53
CA ARG A 25 10.51 -10.55 -10.99
C ARG A 25 10.54 -9.32 -10.07
N GLY A 26 10.14 -8.17 -10.61
CA GLY A 26 9.83 -7.00 -9.80
C GLY A 26 8.79 -7.40 -8.77
N ALA A 27 9.07 -7.09 -7.51
CA ALA A 27 8.21 -7.29 -6.33
C ALA A 27 7.18 -8.42 -6.53
N SER A 28 7.56 -9.66 -6.17
CA SER A 28 6.59 -10.74 -5.98
C SER A 28 5.36 -10.18 -5.29
N ASP A 29 4.17 -10.40 -5.87
CA ASP A 29 2.88 -10.11 -5.23
C ASP A 29 3.02 -10.43 -3.76
N ALA A 30 3.13 -9.39 -2.94
CA ALA A 30 3.46 -9.59 -1.55
C ALA A 30 2.26 -10.31 -0.96
N ALA A 31 2.42 -11.61 -0.72
CA ALA A 31 1.43 -12.39 -0.02
C ALA A 31 1.07 -11.58 1.25
N PRO A 32 -0.22 -11.43 1.56
CA PRO A 32 -0.63 -10.63 2.71
C PRO A 32 0.13 -11.14 3.94
N SER A 33 0.50 -10.25 4.85
CA SER A 33 1.16 -10.62 6.09
C SER A 33 0.37 -10.09 7.28
N SER A 34 0.45 -10.79 8.41
CA SER A 34 -0.22 -10.41 9.65
C SER A 34 0.83 -10.04 10.69
N LEU A 35 0.60 -8.91 11.37
CA LEU A 35 1.45 -8.46 12.47
C LEU A 35 1.16 -9.31 13.72
N VAL A 36 2.21 -9.92 14.26
CA VAL A 36 2.22 -10.55 15.58
C VAL A 36 2.90 -9.58 16.55
N PRO A 37 2.16 -8.98 17.50
CA PRO A 37 2.77 -8.11 18.51
C PRO A 37 3.59 -8.94 19.51
N VAL A 38 4.66 -8.34 20.04
CA VAL A 38 5.50 -8.95 21.09
C VAL A 38 5.73 -7.96 22.22
N PRO A 39 6.05 -8.41 23.44
CA PRO A 39 6.66 -7.53 24.45
C PRO A 39 7.88 -6.83 23.83
N PRO A 40 8.00 -5.49 23.93
CA PRO A 40 9.10 -4.78 23.30
C PRO A 40 10.46 -5.33 23.72
N CYS A 41 11.33 -5.59 22.75
CA CYS A 41 12.67 -6.11 22.97
C CYS A 41 13.71 -5.29 22.21
N ARG A 42 14.88 -5.11 22.81
CA ARG A 42 16.03 -4.44 22.18
C ARG A 42 16.68 -5.40 21.19
N LEU A 43 16.63 -5.09 19.89
CA LEU A 43 17.32 -5.87 18.86
C LEU A 43 18.81 -5.53 18.82
N PHE A 44 19.12 -4.24 18.83
CA PHE A 44 20.48 -3.74 18.98
C PHE A 44 20.50 -2.31 19.53
N ASP A 45 21.66 -1.92 20.03
CA ASP A 45 22.03 -0.58 20.47
C ASP A 45 23.47 -0.35 20.04
N THR A 46 23.78 0.66 19.24
CA THR A 46 25.18 0.89 18.82
C THR A 46 25.97 1.76 19.79
N ARG A 47 25.37 2.20 20.90
CA ARG A 47 26.09 3.00 21.91
C ARG A 47 27.10 2.12 22.65
N PRO A 48 28.30 2.65 22.96
CA PRO A 48 29.26 1.93 23.80
C PRO A 48 28.75 1.83 25.25
N GLY A 49 29.11 0.75 25.94
CA GLY A 49 28.82 0.54 27.37
C GLY A 49 28.56 -0.92 27.70
N ASP A 50 28.52 -1.24 29.00
CA ASP A 50 28.30 -2.61 29.49
C ASP A 50 26.88 -3.12 29.21
N ASP A 51 25.92 -2.21 29.06
CA ASP A 51 24.52 -2.51 28.71
C ASP A 51 24.27 -2.52 27.18
N ASN A 52 25.34 -2.61 26.37
CA ASN A 52 25.23 -2.71 24.93
C ASN A 52 24.47 -3.99 24.52
N VAL A 53 23.58 -3.88 23.54
CA VAL A 53 22.84 -5.02 22.99
C VAL A 53 23.18 -5.16 21.52
N GLY A 54 23.45 -6.39 21.09
CA GLY A 54 23.79 -6.71 19.71
C GLY A 54 25.30 -6.71 19.43
N PRO A 55 25.71 -6.88 18.16
CA PRO A 55 27.10 -7.14 17.82
C PRO A 55 27.96 -5.87 17.68
N VAL A 56 27.37 -4.68 17.72
CA VAL A 56 28.05 -3.42 17.42
C VAL A 56 27.87 -2.45 18.60
N ALA A 57 28.98 -1.91 19.09
CA ALA A 57 29.03 -0.93 20.18
C ALA A 57 29.70 0.39 19.74
N THR A 58 29.61 0.71 18.46
CA THR A 58 30.22 1.90 17.84
C THR A 58 29.21 2.65 16.98
N ALA A 59 29.29 3.98 17.01
CA ALA A 59 28.47 4.84 16.16
C ALA A 59 28.72 4.57 14.67
N ILE A 60 27.66 4.61 13.87
CA ILE A 60 27.74 4.42 12.42
C ILE A 60 28.25 5.72 11.79
N GLY A 61 29.41 5.65 11.15
CA GLY A 61 30.07 6.79 10.51
C GLY A 61 29.40 7.25 9.20
N PRO A 62 29.96 8.28 8.55
CA PRO A 62 29.42 8.82 7.31
C PRO A 62 29.56 7.81 6.18
N GLY A 63 28.52 7.67 5.37
CA GLY A 63 28.44 6.64 4.32
C GLY A 63 28.33 5.21 4.86
N GLY A 64 28.26 5.01 6.18
CA GLY A 64 28.30 3.71 6.83
C GLY A 64 27.05 2.90 6.55
N VAL A 65 27.22 1.60 6.31
CA VAL A 65 26.14 0.61 6.21
C VAL A 65 26.35 -0.44 7.29
N MET A 66 25.30 -0.73 8.04
CA MET A 66 25.28 -1.82 9.01
C MET A 66 24.21 -2.83 8.59
N VAL A 67 24.55 -4.12 8.64
CA VAL A 67 23.62 -5.22 8.44
C VAL A 67 23.23 -5.77 9.81
N GLN A 68 21.92 -5.93 10.05
CA GLN A 68 21.39 -6.48 11.28
C GLN A 68 20.60 -7.76 10.99
N MET A 69 21.05 -8.87 11.58
CA MET A 69 20.29 -10.12 11.61
C MET A 69 19.11 -9.99 12.58
N VAL A 70 17.96 -10.53 12.19
CA VAL A 70 16.73 -10.46 12.98
C VAL A 70 16.22 -11.84 13.34
N HIS A 71 16.14 -12.75 12.37
CA HIS A 71 15.68 -14.13 12.60
C HIS A 71 16.49 -14.87 13.66
N GLY A 72 15.81 -15.67 14.46
CA GLY A 72 16.38 -16.37 15.60
C GLY A 72 16.50 -15.47 16.82
N GLN A 73 17.47 -15.78 17.66
CA GLN A 73 17.75 -15.00 18.87
C GLN A 73 18.83 -13.95 18.56
N ASN A 74 18.43 -12.69 18.39
CA ASN A 74 19.34 -11.56 18.18
C ASN A 74 19.05 -10.45 19.17
N GLY A 75 20.10 -9.95 19.82
CA GLY A 75 19.95 -9.10 20.99
C GLY A 75 19.02 -9.78 22.01
N ASN A 76 17.99 -9.06 22.43
CA ASN A 76 17.02 -9.53 23.41
C ASN A 76 15.74 -10.04 22.72
N CYS A 77 15.76 -10.22 21.40
CA CYS A 77 14.60 -10.56 20.59
C CYS A 77 14.69 -11.98 20.03
N GLY A 78 13.58 -12.73 20.15
CA GLY A 78 13.36 -14.00 19.46
C GLY A 78 12.35 -13.81 18.33
N VAL A 79 12.82 -13.70 17.09
CA VAL A 79 11.96 -13.54 15.90
C VAL A 79 11.96 -14.83 15.08
N PRO A 80 10.80 -15.42 14.77
CA PRO A 80 10.73 -16.65 13.97
C PRO A 80 11.42 -16.53 12.61
N SER A 81 12.00 -17.62 12.11
CA SER A 81 12.71 -17.66 10.82
C SER A 81 11.79 -17.53 9.59
N ASP A 82 10.48 -17.66 9.78
CA ASP A 82 9.46 -17.42 8.76
C ASP A 82 8.89 -15.99 8.82
N ALA A 83 9.40 -15.13 9.71
CA ALA A 83 9.05 -13.71 9.72
C ALA A 83 9.48 -13.03 8.42
N THR A 84 8.56 -12.31 7.80
CA THR A 84 8.77 -11.60 6.51
C THR A 84 9.16 -10.14 6.69
N ALA A 85 8.86 -9.57 7.86
CA ALA A 85 9.16 -8.18 8.20
C ALA A 85 9.18 -8.00 9.73
N VAL A 86 9.73 -6.89 10.20
CA VAL A 86 9.63 -6.44 11.60
C VAL A 86 9.07 -5.04 11.72
N ALA A 87 8.31 -4.85 12.79
CA ALA A 87 7.81 -3.57 13.28
C ALA A 87 8.69 -3.12 14.45
N MET A 88 9.35 -1.97 14.31
CA MET A 88 10.30 -1.49 15.32
C MET A 88 10.20 0.02 15.57
N ASN A 89 10.56 0.44 16.78
CA ASN A 89 10.93 1.82 17.08
C ASN A 89 12.44 1.97 16.87
N VAL A 90 12.84 2.91 16.00
CA VAL A 90 14.25 3.19 15.69
C VAL A 90 14.58 4.59 16.17
N THR A 91 15.64 4.73 16.95
CA THR A 91 16.06 6.01 17.53
C THR A 91 17.49 6.35 17.14
N ALA A 92 17.69 7.52 16.53
CA ALA A 92 19.01 8.11 16.34
C ALA A 92 19.42 8.89 17.58
N VAL A 93 20.66 8.69 18.04
CA VAL A 93 21.19 9.29 19.27
C VAL A 93 22.57 9.88 18.99
N GLY A 94 22.76 11.14 19.40
CA GLY A 94 24.08 11.80 19.33
C GLY A 94 24.58 12.03 17.90
N GLY A 95 23.68 12.32 16.96
CA GLY A 95 24.05 12.62 15.57
C GLY A 95 24.94 13.86 15.47
N THR A 96 26.13 13.73 14.87
CA THR A 96 27.12 14.81 14.79
C THR A 96 26.95 15.76 13.59
N ALA A 97 26.13 15.36 12.61
CA ALA A 97 25.73 16.18 11.46
C ALA A 97 24.24 15.97 11.17
N ALA A 98 23.62 16.91 10.45
CA ALA A 98 22.30 16.67 9.88
C ALA A 98 22.39 15.54 8.84
N SER A 99 21.54 14.53 8.99
CA SER A 99 21.65 13.29 8.20
C SER A 99 20.32 12.52 8.24
N PHE A 100 20.32 11.33 7.66
CA PHE A 100 19.21 10.41 7.68
C PHE A 100 19.67 8.94 7.72
N LEU A 101 18.76 8.08 8.15
CA LEU A 101 18.83 6.64 7.96
C LEU A 101 17.97 6.24 6.76
N THR A 102 18.48 5.37 5.91
CA THR A 102 17.65 4.49 5.06
C THR A 102 17.70 3.10 5.65
N ILE A 103 16.56 2.41 5.73
CA ILE A 103 16.45 1.06 6.28
C ILE A 103 15.72 0.17 5.26
N TRP A 104 16.30 -0.96 4.87
CA TRP A 104 15.81 -1.80 3.78
C TRP A 104 16.22 -3.28 3.91
N PRO A 105 15.55 -4.21 3.21
CA PRO A 105 15.96 -5.62 3.18
C PRO A 105 17.38 -5.77 2.60
N SER A 106 18.25 -6.54 3.23
CA SER A 106 19.66 -6.63 2.82
C SER A 106 19.90 -7.25 1.44
N ASP A 107 18.91 -7.95 0.88
CA ASP A 107 18.93 -8.58 -0.44
C ASP A 107 18.33 -7.69 -1.54
N ALA A 108 18.02 -6.44 -1.23
CA ALA A 108 17.49 -5.46 -2.17
C ALA A 108 18.45 -4.27 -2.35
N PRO A 109 18.41 -3.58 -3.51
CA PRO A 109 19.15 -2.33 -3.69
C PRO A 109 18.63 -1.28 -2.69
N ARG A 110 19.57 -0.52 -2.11
CA ARG A 110 19.23 0.56 -1.16
C ARG A 110 18.32 1.60 -1.83
N PRO A 111 17.13 1.88 -1.27
CA PRO A 111 16.26 2.95 -1.75
C PRO A 111 16.89 4.34 -1.59
N LEU A 112 16.42 5.33 -2.36
CA LEU A 112 16.79 6.74 -2.15
C LEU A 112 15.97 7.43 -1.04
N ALA A 113 14.89 6.79 -0.58
CA ALA A 113 14.05 7.31 0.48
C ALA A 113 14.71 7.15 1.86
N SER A 114 14.43 8.09 2.76
CA SER A 114 14.83 8.00 4.16
C SER A 114 13.72 7.41 5.04
N SER A 115 14.13 6.78 6.13
CA SER A 115 13.28 6.23 7.18
C SER A 115 13.28 7.09 8.44
N LEU A 116 14.35 7.85 8.72
CA LEU A 116 14.51 8.69 9.91
C LEU A 116 15.47 9.82 9.58
N ASN A 117 15.13 11.06 9.92
CA ASN A 117 15.98 12.23 9.68
C ASN A 117 16.24 12.96 11.00
N TRP A 118 17.42 13.56 11.16
CA TRP A 118 17.76 14.38 12.33
C TRP A 118 18.62 15.58 11.95
N ALA A 119 18.64 16.58 12.84
CA ALA A 119 19.61 17.67 12.82
C ALA A 119 20.82 17.35 13.70
N ALA A 120 21.97 17.99 13.43
CA ALA A 120 23.16 17.85 14.25
C ALA A 120 22.89 18.26 15.71
N GLY A 121 23.30 17.42 16.67
CA GLY A 121 23.13 17.68 18.11
C GLY A 121 21.68 17.65 18.60
N ALA A 122 20.72 17.22 17.78
CA ALA A 122 19.35 17.05 18.21
C ALA A 122 19.25 16.03 19.37
N PRO A 123 18.26 16.16 20.26
CA PRO A 123 17.91 15.10 21.20
C PRO A 123 17.64 13.76 20.49
N PRO A 124 17.65 12.63 21.22
CA PRO A 124 17.27 11.32 20.66
C PRO A 124 16.01 11.43 19.79
N THR A 125 16.15 11.09 18.51
CA THR A 125 15.09 11.28 17.50
C THR A 125 14.54 9.91 17.11
N PRO A 126 13.32 9.54 17.55
CA PRO A 126 12.70 8.26 17.23
C PRO A 126 11.84 8.31 15.96
N ASN A 127 11.65 7.16 15.32
CA ASN A 127 10.58 6.91 14.36
C ASN A 127 10.12 5.44 14.40
N LYS A 128 8.84 5.19 14.10
CA LYS A 128 8.33 3.84 13.85
C LYS A 128 8.76 3.41 12.44
N VAL A 129 9.35 2.23 12.34
CA VAL A 129 9.79 1.63 11.06
C VAL A 129 9.23 0.23 10.95
N ASP A 130 8.58 -0.06 9.84
CA ASP A 130 8.22 -1.40 9.41
C ASP A 130 9.11 -1.75 8.21
N VAL A 131 9.92 -2.80 8.31
CA VAL A 131 10.87 -3.18 7.26
C VAL A 131 10.73 -4.66 6.93
N ARG A 132 10.66 -4.97 5.63
CA ARG A 132 10.82 -6.36 5.16
C ARG A 132 12.21 -6.89 5.54
N LEU A 133 12.28 -8.18 5.79
CA LEU A 133 13.54 -8.87 5.98
C LEU A 133 13.99 -9.45 4.64
N SER A 134 15.30 -9.58 4.47
CA SER A 134 15.88 -10.39 3.41
C SER A 134 15.49 -11.86 3.59
N ILE A 135 15.76 -12.67 2.58
CA ILE A 135 15.56 -14.13 2.67
C ILE A 135 16.29 -14.76 3.87
N ASP A 136 17.44 -14.23 4.25
CA ASP A 136 18.22 -14.69 5.41
C ASP A 136 17.77 -14.06 6.74
N GLY A 137 16.73 -13.21 6.72
CA GLY A 137 16.19 -12.60 7.93
C GLY A 137 16.89 -11.35 8.41
N SER A 138 17.50 -10.58 7.51
CA SER A 138 18.26 -9.37 7.85
C SER A 138 17.74 -8.12 7.15
N PHE A 139 18.05 -6.97 7.74
CA PHE A 139 17.92 -5.68 7.07
C PHE A 139 19.23 -4.91 7.16
N SER A 140 19.38 -3.95 6.27
CA SER A 140 20.49 -3.02 6.23
C SER A 140 20.03 -1.63 6.63
N LEU A 141 20.93 -0.87 7.24
CA LEU A 141 20.73 0.53 7.57
C LEU A 141 21.93 1.36 7.15
N PHE A 142 21.68 2.57 6.65
CA PHE A 142 22.68 3.46 6.07
C PHE A 142 22.62 4.82 6.72
N ASN A 143 23.77 5.38 7.10
CA ASN A 143 23.90 6.77 7.51
C ASN A 143 24.63 7.59 6.44
N LEU A 144 24.07 8.73 6.01
CA LEU A 144 24.70 9.57 4.99
C LEU A 144 25.91 10.34 5.51
N ALA A 145 25.73 11.14 6.57
CA ALA A 145 26.70 12.13 7.03
C ALA A 145 26.87 12.10 8.55
N GLY A 146 28.03 12.58 9.02
CA GLY A 146 28.40 12.53 10.43
C GLY A 146 28.44 11.10 10.98
N SER A 147 28.45 11.01 12.30
CA SER A 147 28.31 9.77 13.06
C SER A 147 27.03 9.80 13.88
N VAL A 148 26.43 8.65 14.10
CA VAL A 148 25.20 8.51 14.88
C VAL A 148 25.15 7.16 15.57
N ASN A 149 24.65 7.12 16.81
CA ASN A 149 24.27 5.86 17.42
C ASN A 149 22.82 5.53 17.08
N VAL A 150 22.53 4.26 16.84
CA VAL A 150 21.19 3.79 16.49
C VAL A 150 20.75 2.74 17.50
N ILE A 151 19.51 2.88 17.94
CA ILE A 151 18.84 1.95 18.83
C ILE A 151 17.61 1.41 18.09
N ALA A 152 17.39 0.10 18.11
CA ALA A 152 16.20 -0.51 17.55
C ALA A 152 15.48 -1.43 18.55
N ASP A 153 14.20 -1.15 18.77
CA ASP A 153 13.29 -1.93 19.58
C ASP A 153 12.24 -2.60 18.72
N VAL A 154 12.16 -3.92 18.73
CA VAL A 154 11.10 -4.65 18.03
C VAL A 154 9.85 -4.65 18.90
N VAL A 155 8.72 -4.28 18.30
CA VAL A 155 7.37 -4.29 18.93
C VAL A 155 6.44 -5.33 18.29
N GLY A 156 6.87 -5.94 17.18
CA GLY A 156 6.17 -7.03 16.52
C GLY A 156 6.90 -7.48 15.25
N TYR A 157 6.48 -8.60 14.70
CA TYR A 157 6.96 -9.14 13.42
C TYR A 157 5.80 -9.56 12.54
N TYR A 158 6.03 -9.63 11.23
CA TYR A 158 5.01 -10.01 10.27
C TYR A 158 5.24 -11.44 9.80
N LEU A 159 4.21 -12.26 9.86
CA LEU A 159 4.20 -13.61 9.28
C LEU A 159 3.38 -13.62 7.99
N PRO A 160 3.65 -14.51 7.02
CA PRO A 160 2.75 -14.76 5.90
C PRO A 160 1.31 -15.00 6.39
N ALA A 161 0.33 -14.45 5.70
CA ALA A 161 -1.08 -14.66 6.02
C ALA A 161 -1.38 -16.16 5.91
N GLY A 162 -1.81 -16.75 7.03
CA GLY A 162 -2.02 -18.18 7.19
C GLY A 162 -1.14 -18.85 8.26
N THR A 163 -0.02 -18.22 8.67
CA THR A 163 0.86 -18.74 9.74
C THR A 163 0.84 -17.90 11.02
N GLY A 164 0.24 -16.71 11.00
CA GLY A 164 0.00 -15.88 12.19
C GLY A 164 -1.12 -16.44 13.08
N GLY A 165 -0.78 -16.74 14.35
CA GLY A 165 -1.62 -17.40 15.34
C GLY A 165 -3.03 -16.81 15.46
N ALA A 166 -3.98 -17.69 15.80
CA ALA A 166 -5.42 -17.43 15.94
C ALA A 166 -5.67 -15.94 16.21
N GLY A 167 -6.04 -15.21 15.16
CA GLY A 167 -6.51 -13.85 15.31
C GLY A 167 -7.54 -13.88 16.42
N GLY A 168 -7.37 -13.02 17.44
CA GLY A 168 -8.37 -12.91 18.50
C GLY A 168 -9.73 -12.91 17.84
N GLU A 169 -10.62 -13.79 18.30
CA GLU A 169 -11.93 -14.00 17.68
C GLU A 169 -12.50 -12.64 17.34
N VAL A 170 -12.93 -12.46 16.08
CA VAL A 170 -13.59 -11.21 15.66
C VAL A 170 -14.64 -10.91 16.71
N GLY A 171 -14.45 -9.80 17.44
CA GLY A 171 -15.40 -9.39 18.47
C GLY A 171 -16.80 -9.41 17.86
N PRO A 172 -17.82 -9.86 18.60
CA PRO A 172 -19.16 -10.00 18.03
C PRO A 172 -19.55 -8.70 17.34
N GLN A 173 -20.09 -8.82 16.12
CA GLN A 173 -20.59 -7.65 15.40
C GLN A 173 -21.53 -6.88 16.32
N GLY A 174 -21.24 -5.59 16.53
CA GLY A 174 -22.12 -4.72 17.33
C GLY A 174 -23.56 -4.81 16.81
N PRO A 175 -24.56 -4.69 17.70
CA PRO A 175 -25.96 -4.79 17.28
C PRO A 175 -26.22 -3.85 16.11
N LYS A 176 -26.95 -4.34 15.11
CA LYS A 176 -27.46 -3.49 14.03
C LYS A 176 -28.21 -2.33 14.67
N GLY A 177 -27.81 -1.10 14.37
CA GLY A 177 -28.53 0.09 14.84
C GLY A 177 -30.00 0.02 14.42
N ASP A 178 -30.88 0.51 15.28
CA ASP A 178 -32.32 0.52 15.01
C ASP A 178 -32.58 1.17 13.65
N THR A 179 -33.49 0.57 12.88
CA THR A 179 -33.92 1.16 11.61
C THR A 179 -34.52 2.52 11.94
N GLY A 180 -33.89 3.60 11.47
CA GLY A 180 -34.37 4.95 11.73
C GLY A 180 -35.83 5.10 11.34
N ASP A 181 -36.59 5.87 12.12
CA ASP A 181 -38.01 6.11 11.91
C ASP A 181 -38.27 6.47 10.44
N THR A 182 -39.27 5.83 9.82
CA THR A 182 -39.72 6.19 8.48
C THR A 182 -40.16 7.65 8.51
N GLY A 183 -39.48 8.50 7.73
CA GLY A 183 -39.78 9.93 7.69
C GLY A 183 -41.28 10.18 7.41
N ALA A 184 -41.83 11.22 8.04
CA ALA A 184 -43.23 11.57 7.89
C ALA A 184 -43.62 11.66 6.40
N ALA A 185 -44.80 11.13 6.06
CA ALA A 185 -45.35 11.24 4.72
C ALA A 185 -45.39 12.72 4.28
N GLY A 186 -44.90 13.00 3.08
CA GLY A 186 -44.92 14.35 2.51
C GLY A 186 -46.36 14.90 2.42
N PRO A 187 -46.52 16.23 2.41
CA PRO A 187 -47.85 16.85 2.30
C PRO A 187 -48.56 16.40 1.03
N ALA A 188 -49.88 16.17 1.13
CA ALA A 188 -50.72 15.85 -0.02
C ALA A 188 -50.61 16.95 -1.09
N GLY A 189 -50.45 16.56 -2.36
CA GLY A 189 -50.39 17.50 -3.48
C GLY A 189 -51.66 18.33 -3.59
N THR A 190 -51.54 19.56 -4.08
CA THR A 190 -52.68 20.45 -4.31
C THR A 190 -53.64 19.83 -5.34
N THR A 191 -54.94 19.96 -5.10
CA THR A 191 -55.96 19.56 -6.08
C THR A 191 -55.73 20.32 -7.40
N GLY A 192 -55.70 19.61 -8.52
CA GLY A 192 -55.51 20.21 -9.84
C GLY A 192 -56.64 21.17 -10.21
N PRO A 193 -56.39 22.15 -11.11
CA PRO A 193 -57.41 23.08 -11.55
C PRO A 193 -58.57 22.34 -12.27
N PRO A 194 -59.82 22.82 -12.16
CA PRO A 194 -60.97 22.27 -12.89
C PRO A 194 -60.72 22.22 -14.41
N GLY A 195 -61.14 21.14 -15.07
CA GLY A 195 -60.97 20.97 -16.51
C GLY A 195 -61.69 22.04 -17.33
N ALA A 196 -61.12 22.40 -18.48
CA ALA A 196 -61.68 23.41 -19.38
C ALA A 196 -63.07 23.02 -19.90
N THR A 197 -64.00 23.99 -19.92
CA THR A 197 -65.34 23.85 -20.50
C THR A 197 -65.26 23.50 -21.99
N GLY A 198 -65.99 22.47 -22.43
CA GLY A 198 -65.97 21.98 -23.81
C GLY A 198 -66.47 23.00 -24.84
N THR A 199 -65.91 22.92 -26.06
CA THR A 199 -66.20 23.84 -27.16
C THR A 199 -67.61 23.67 -27.73
N THR A 200 -68.37 24.76 -27.80
CA THR A 200 -69.63 24.86 -28.54
C THR A 200 -69.38 24.67 -30.05
N GLY A 201 -70.19 23.82 -30.70
CA GLY A 201 -69.97 23.29 -32.05
C GLY A 201 -70.28 24.23 -33.22
N ALA A 202 -69.87 23.80 -34.43
CA ALA A 202 -70.21 24.44 -35.71
C ALA A 202 -70.69 23.40 -36.76
N THR A 203 -71.57 23.90 -37.63
CA THR A 203 -72.65 23.29 -38.44
C THR A 203 -72.33 22.85 -39.88
N GLY A 204 -73.16 21.94 -40.45
CA GLY A 204 -73.57 21.86 -41.87
C GLY A 204 -73.69 20.42 -42.43
N LEU A 205 -74.60 19.98 -43.34
CA LEU A 205 -75.62 20.62 -44.19
C LEU A 205 -76.50 19.54 -44.92
N VAL A 206 -77.83 19.75 -44.92
CA VAL A 206 -78.96 19.44 -45.85
C VAL A 206 -79.16 18.10 -46.62
N ARG A 207 -80.42 17.61 -46.54
CA ARG A 207 -81.22 17.12 -47.70
C ARG A 207 -82.55 17.89 -47.82
N GLN A 208 -82.76 18.43 -49.03
CA GLN A 208 -83.97 19.01 -49.65
C GLN A 208 -85.04 17.91 -49.93
N VAL A 209 -86.34 18.09 -50.25
CA VAL A 209 -87.23 19.22 -50.66
C VAL A 209 -88.69 18.69 -50.68
N LEU A 210 -89.69 19.54 -50.41
CA LEU A 210 -90.83 19.86 -51.31
C LEU A 210 -92.01 20.50 -50.56
N LEU A 211 -92.42 21.65 -51.08
CA LEU A 211 -93.45 22.57 -50.62
C LEU A 211 -94.60 22.54 -51.63
N VAL A 212 -95.87 22.46 -51.20
CA VAL A 212 -96.97 23.31 -51.73
C VAL A 212 -98.04 23.47 -50.63
N ARG A 213 -98.48 24.72 -50.43
CA ARG A 213 -99.45 25.19 -49.42
C ARG A 213 -100.91 25.20 -49.94
N ARG A 214 -101.82 25.38 -48.96
CA ARG A 214 -103.16 26.03 -48.95
C ARG A 214 -104.35 25.07 -49.09
N ALA A 215 -105.49 25.23 -48.40
CA ALA A 215 -106.00 26.22 -47.45
C ALA A 215 -107.38 25.76 -46.88
N ARG A 216 -107.75 26.29 -45.68
CA ARG A 216 -109.13 26.54 -45.15
C ARG A 216 -110.03 25.30 -44.96
N LEU A 217 -111.07 25.23 -44.12
CA LEU A 217 -111.82 26.04 -43.15
C LEU A 217 -112.80 25.03 -42.51
N GLY A 218 -113.21 25.21 -41.24
CA GLY A 218 -114.41 24.55 -40.69
C GLY A 218 -114.15 23.29 -39.89
#